data_AF-A0A822CKD7-F1
#
_entry.id   AF-A0A822CKD7-F1
#
_cell.length_a   1.000
_cell.length_b   1.000
_cell.length_c   1.000
_cell.angle_alpha   90.00
_cell.angle_beta   90.00
_cell.angle_gamma   90.00
#
_symmetry.space_group_name_H-M   'P 1'
#
loop_
_entity.id
_entity.type
_entity.pdbx_description
1 polymer ?
#
loop_
_entity_poly.entity_id
_entity_poly.type
_entity_poly.pdbx_seq_one_letter_code
_entity_poly.pdbx_strand_id
1 'polypeptide(L)'
;MARFSPYEWQSPYSCKRHTEYLINRFTIVNCFWFTIGSLMKQTIDYGPRSLSTRVLIGAWWFFSLIMIASYTANLAAFLTTKRLKSPIDDIEALAKQTEIKYGALKGGSTEQFFRSSKIPIYERMWYYMSSRPELFPETTEEATNEYNVQRHCELMQVGGLIESKSYG
;
A
#
# COMPACT_ATOMS: atom_id res chain seq x y z
N MET A 1 -5.33 6.88 -48.70
CA MET A 1 -5.03 6.08 -47.50
C MET A 1 -3.53 6.00 -47.33
N ALA A 2 -3.00 6.43 -46.19
CA ALA A 2 -1.56 6.61 -45.97
C ALA A 2 -0.79 5.28 -46.10
N ARG A 3 0.27 5.27 -46.91
CA ARG A 3 1.16 4.13 -47.13
C ARG A 3 2.30 4.21 -46.10
N PHE A 4 2.15 3.55 -44.94
CA PHE A 4 3.16 3.60 -43.86
C PHE A 4 4.46 2.88 -44.22
N SER A 5 4.41 1.79 -44.99
CA SER A 5 5.60 1.22 -45.64
C SER A 5 5.23 0.33 -46.84
N PRO A 6 6.02 0.34 -47.93
CA PRO A 6 5.76 -0.51 -49.10
C PRO A 6 5.99 -2.01 -48.82
N TYR A 7 6.70 -2.36 -47.74
CA TYR A 7 7.02 -3.75 -47.38
C TYR A 7 5.93 -4.46 -46.56
N GLU A 8 4.83 -3.78 -46.22
CA GLU A 8 3.74 -4.34 -45.39
C GLU A 8 2.58 -4.94 -46.22
N TRP A 9 2.64 -4.81 -47.54
CA TRP A 9 1.64 -5.34 -48.46
C TRP A 9 1.87 -6.84 -48.70
N GLN A 10 0.92 -7.67 -48.28
CA GLN A 10 1.05 -9.14 -48.37
C GLN A 10 0.00 -9.74 -49.32
N SER A 11 0.43 -10.77 -50.07
CA SER A 11 -0.48 -11.67 -50.77
C SER A 11 -1.27 -12.51 -49.74
N PRO A 12 -2.61 -12.61 -49.84
CA PRO A 12 -3.42 -13.39 -48.90
C PRO A 12 -3.08 -14.88 -48.85
N TYR A 13 -2.37 -15.41 -49.85
CA TYR A 13 -1.99 -16.82 -49.95
C TYR A 13 -0.49 -16.99 -50.10
N SER A 14 0.14 -17.74 -49.19
CA SER A 14 1.58 -17.99 -49.13
C SER A 14 2.18 -18.64 -50.40
N CYS A 15 1.36 -19.33 -51.20
CA CYS A 15 1.79 -20.08 -52.39
C CYS A 15 1.60 -19.38 -53.75
N LYS A 16 0.93 -18.22 -53.83
CA LYS A 16 0.77 -17.48 -55.09
C LYS A 16 1.56 -16.16 -55.03
N ARG A 17 2.68 -16.12 -55.78
CA ARG A 17 3.58 -14.95 -55.90
C ARG A 17 2.96 -13.80 -56.70
N HIS A 18 1.96 -14.08 -57.54
CA HIS A 18 1.15 -13.06 -58.23
C HIS A 18 -0.32 -13.23 -57.83
N THR A 19 -0.83 -12.27 -57.07
CA THR A 19 -2.24 -12.10 -56.73
C THR A 19 -2.68 -10.71 -57.18
N GLU A 20 -3.92 -10.59 -57.65
CA GLU A 20 -4.47 -9.33 -58.22
C GLU A 20 -4.63 -8.20 -57.21
N TYR A 21 -4.62 -8.50 -55.91
CA TYR A 21 -4.70 -7.49 -54.86
C TYR A 21 -3.84 -7.85 -53.65
N LEU A 22 -3.19 -6.83 -53.11
CA LEU A 22 -2.39 -6.90 -51.89
C LEU A 22 -3.23 -6.40 -50.72
N ILE A 23 -3.12 -7.04 -49.55
CA ILE A 23 -3.83 -6.62 -48.34
C ILE A 23 -2.86 -5.91 -47.41
N ASN A 24 -3.21 -4.69 -47.00
CA ASN A 24 -2.55 -3.98 -45.91
C ASN A 24 -3.32 -4.22 -44.60
N ARG A 25 -2.70 -4.93 -43.65
CA ARG A 25 -3.30 -5.23 -42.34
C ARG A 25 -3.03 -4.15 -41.28
N PHE A 26 -2.13 -3.20 -41.55
CA PHE A 26 -1.85 -2.03 -40.72
C PHE A 26 -2.70 -0.82 -41.16
N THR A 27 -4.01 -0.91 -40.95
CA THR A 27 -4.90 0.26 -41.00
C THR A 27 -4.82 1.04 -39.69
N ILE A 28 -5.11 2.35 -39.70
CA ILE A 28 -5.05 3.22 -38.51
C ILE A 28 -5.89 2.66 -37.35
N VAL A 29 -7.06 2.09 -37.66
CA VAL A 29 -7.95 1.46 -36.67
C VAL A 29 -7.32 0.22 -36.06
N ASN A 30 -6.65 -0.61 -36.87
CA ASN A 30 -5.91 -1.77 -36.38
C ASN A 30 -4.68 -1.36 -35.55
N CYS A 31 -4.00 -0.27 -35.91
CA CYS A 31 -2.91 0.29 -35.11
C CYS A 31 -3.40 0.81 -33.76
N PHE A 32 -4.54 1.49 -33.72
CA PHE A 32 -5.16 1.96 -32.48
C PHE A 32 -5.53 0.77 -31.57
N TRP A 33 -6.20 -0.24 -32.14
CA TRP A 33 -6.53 -1.46 -31.40
C TRP A 33 -5.27 -2.21 -30.92
N PHE A 34 -4.20 -2.23 -31.73
CA PHE A 34 -2.90 -2.78 -31.36
C PHE A 34 -2.25 -2.01 -30.21
N THR A 35 -2.31 -0.68 -30.20
CA THR A 35 -1.77 0.13 -29.08
C THR A 35 -2.50 -0.17 -27.77
N ILE A 36 -3.82 -0.32 -27.80
CA ILE A 36 -4.62 -0.69 -26.63
C ILE A 36 -4.30 -2.12 -26.17
N GLY A 37 -4.24 -3.10 -27.09
CA GLY A 37 -3.88 -4.48 -26.77
C GLY A 37 -2.46 -4.62 -26.19
N SER A 38 -1.50 -3.83 -26.69
CA SER A 38 -0.13 -3.80 -26.18
C SER A 38 -0.03 -3.28 -24.74
N LEU A 39 -0.90 -2.32 -24.36
CA LEU A 39 -0.98 -1.80 -22.99
C LEU A 39 -1.55 -2.86 -22.03
N MET A 40 -2.50 -3.68 -22.49
CA MET A 40 -3.11 -4.76 -21.70
C MET A 40 -2.21 -6.02 -21.58
N LYS A 41 -0.94 -5.95 -21.99
CA LYS A 41 0.00 -7.09 -22.08
C LYS A 41 -0.51 -8.24 -22.96
N GLN A 42 -1.43 -7.97 -23.87
CA GLN A 42 -1.93 -8.98 -24.81
C GLN A 42 -1.11 -8.89 -26.10
N THR A 43 -0.18 -9.82 -26.27
CA THR A 43 0.61 -9.93 -27.51
C THR A 43 -0.30 -10.40 -28.63
N ILE A 44 -0.38 -9.65 -29.73
CA ILE A 44 -1.06 -10.06 -30.96
C ILE A 44 -0.08 -10.92 -31.79
N ASP A 45 -0.56 -12.01 -32.39
CA ASP A 45 0.23 -13.02 -33.14
C ASP A 45 0.93 -12.54 -34.43
N TYR A 46 0.93 -11.23 -34.73
CA TYR A 46 1.49 -10.66 -35.95
C TYR A 46 2.72 -9.81 -35.65
N GLY A 47 3.91 -10.34 -35.94
CA GLY A 47 5.19 -9.65 -35.75
C GLY A 47 5.50 -8.66 -36.89
N PRO A 48 5.96 -7.43 -36.60
CA PRO A 48 6.36 -6.46 -37.63
C PRO A 48 7.61 -6.93 -38.38
N ARG A 49 7.55 -6.91 -39.71
CA ARG A 49 8.66 -7.33 -40.58
C ARG A 49 9.67 -6.21 -40.86
N SER A 50 9.22 -4.95 -40.84
CA SER A 50 10.06 -3.78 -41.12
C SER A 50 10.86 -3.34 -39.88
N LEU A 51 12.14 -3.01 -40.08
CA LEU A 51 13.03 -2.50 -39.02
C LEU A 51 12.50 -1.21 -38.38
N SER A 52 11.90 -0.33 -39.17
CA SER A 52 11.31 0.93 -38.68
C SER A 52 10.15 0.68 -37.70
N THR A 53 9.25 -0.25 -38.02
CA THR A 53 8.10 -0.62 -37.18
C THR A 53 8.55 -1.26 -35.86
N ARG A 54 9.67 -2.01 -35.85
CA ARG A 54 10.25 -2.58 -34.63
C ARG A 54 10.79 -1.51 -33.67
N VAL A 55 11.46 -0.47 -34.19
CA VAL A 55 11.95 0.64 -33.37
C VAL A 55 10.80 1.41 -32.73
N LEU A 56 9.72 1.67 -33.49
CA LEU A 56 8.53 2.35 -32.98
C LEU A 56 7.84 1.55 -31.86
N ILE A 57 7.70 0.23 -32.02
CA ILE A 57 7.13 -0.63 -30.99
C ILE A 57 8.03 -0.70 -29.76
N GLY A 58 9.36 -0.74 -29.94
CA GLY A 58 10.31 -0.69 -28.82
C GLY A 58 10.21 0.62 -28.02
N ALA A 59 10.15 1.76 -28.70
CA ALA A 59 9.95 3.06 -28.06
C ALA A 59 8.60 3.15 -27.31
N TRP A 60 7.54 2.62 -27.93
CA TRP A 60 6.22 2.54 -27.31
C TRP A 60 6.20 1.62 -26.08
N TRP A 61 6.87 0.48 -26.14
CA TRP A 61 7.02 -0.43 -25.01
C TRP A 61 7.76 0.22 -23.84
N PHE A 62 8.83 0.95 -24.13
CA PHE A 62 9.58 1.67 -23.11
C PHE A 62 8.73 2.76 -22.43
N PHE A 63 7.99 3.53 -23.22
CA PHE A 63 7.04 4.51 -22.70
C PHE A 63 5.95 3.87 -21.81
N SER A 64 5.38 2.75 -22.27
CA SER A 64 4.35 2.02 -21.54
C SER A 64 4.87 1.46 -20.21
N LEU A 65 6.11 0.95 -20.18
CA LEU A 65 6.76 0.51 -18.94
C LEU A 65 6.95 1.65 -17.95
N ILE A 66 7.39 2.83 -18.40
CA ILE A 66 7.54 4.01 -17.54
C ILE A 66 6.19 4.46 -16.98
N MET A 67 5.14 4.47 -17.81
CA MET A 67 3.79 4.84 -17.39
C MET A 67 3.26 3.88 -16.30
N ILE A 68 3.36 2.57 -16.53
CA ILE A 68 2.93 1.56 -15.56
C ILE A 68 3.77 1.67 -14.28
N ALA A 69 5.10 1.81 -14.39
CA ALA A 69 5.98 1.95 -13.24
C ALA A 69 5.60 3.16 -12.38
N SER A 70 5.34 4.32 -13.01
CA SER A 70 4.92 5.54 -12.32
C SER A 70 3.55 5.37 -11.63
N TYR A 71 2.60 4.73 -12.31
CA TYR A 71 1.31 4.39 -11.72
C TYR A 71 1.46 3.43 -10.52
N THR A 72 2.27 2.38 -10.66
CA THR A 72 2.54 1.43 -9.58
C THR A 72 3.27 2.08 -8.40
N ALA A 73 4.17 3.05 -8.65
CA ALA A 73 4.88 3.78 -7.61
C ALA A 73 3.94 4.71 -6.84
N ASN A 74 3.08 5.43 -7.53
CA ASN A 74 2.07 6.30 -6.89
C ASN A 74 1.07 5.47 -6.07
N LEU A 75 0.63 4.32 -6.60
CA LEU A 75 -0.24 3.39 -5.88
C LEU A 75 0.46 2.80 -4.65
N ALA A 76 1.70 2.34 -4.79
CA ALA A 76 2.49 1.80 -3.68
C ALA A 76 2.72 2.85 -2.59
N ALA A 77 3.05 4.09 -2.96
CA ALA A 77 3.21 5.21 -2.03
C ALA A 77 1.91 5.49 -1.24
N PHE A 78 0.75 5.42 -1.90
CA PHE A 78 -0.53 5.54 -1.20
C PHE A 78 -0.82 4.37 -0.25
N LEU A 79 -0.46 3.14 -0.65
CA LEU A 79 -0.66 1.96 0.20
C LEU A 79 0.26 1.95 1.42
N THR A 80 1.52 2.38 1.27
CA THR A 80 2.49 2.41 2.37
C THR A 80 2.22 3.56 3.33
N THR A 81 1.78 4.74 2.85
CA THR A 81 1.43 5.88 3.72
C THR A 81 0.28 5.58 4.67
N LYS A 82 -0.66 4.71 4.30
CA LYS A 82 -1.73 4.23 5.21
C LYS A 82 -1.25 3.20 6.24
N ARG A 83 -0.12 2.54 6.00
CA ARG A 83 0.41 1.46 6.85
C ARG A 83 1.53 1.91 7.78
N LEU A 84 2.17 3.05 7.51
CA LEU A 84 3.32 3.55 8.26
C LEU A 84 2.98 4.51 9.40
N LYS A 85 1.73 4.95 9.56
CA LYS A 85 1.33 5.65 10.80
C LYS A 85 1.15 4.62 11.89
N SER A 86 2.14 4.49 12.77
CA SER A 86 1.91 3.96 14.11
C SER A 86 0.78 4.80 14.74
N PRO A 87 -0.31 4.20 15.22
CA PRO A 87 -1.41 4.96 15.80
C PRO A 87 -1.00 5.72 17.06
N ILE A 88 0.13 5.39 17.68
CA ILE A 88 0.64 6.01 18.91
C ILE A 88 2.16 6.05 18.84
N ASP A 89 2.75 7.21 18.53
CA ASP A 89 4.21 7.43 18.69
C ASP A 89 4.55 8.15 20.01
N ASP A 90 3.56 8.81 20.64
CA ASP A 90 3.81 9.63 21.82
C ASP A 90 2.64 9.58 22.83
N ILE A 91 2.99 9.57 24.11
CA ILE A 91 2.08 9.59 25.26
C ILE A 91 1.26 10.89 25.25
N GLU A 92 1.84 12.00 24.76
CA GLU A 92 1.12 13.26 24.63
C GLU A 92 0.01 13.20 23.57
N ALA A 93 0.22 12.45 22.48
CA ALA A 93 -0.82 12.21 21.48
C ALA A 93 -1.96 11.36 22.06
N LEU A 94 -1.63 10.37 22.90
CA LEU A 94 -2.61 9.55 23.61
C LEU A 94 -3.43 10.35 24.63
N ALA A 95 -2.83 11.30 25.36
CA ALA A 95 -3.54 12.17 26.30
C ALA A 95 -4.51 13.15 25.60
N LYS A 96 -4.23 13.54 24.35
CA LYS A 96 -5.03 14.49 23.58
C LYS A 96 -6.25 13.84 22.91
N GLN A 97 -6.12 12.59 22.51
CA GLN A 97 -7.20 11.85 21.83
C GLN A 97 -8.05 11.05 22.81
N THR A 98 -9.32 10.82 22.45
CA THR A 98 -10.29 10.09 23.28
C THR A 98 -10.80 8.81 22.62
N GLU A 99 -10.32 8.49 21.42
CA GLU A 99 -10.76 7.35 20.60
C GLU A 99 -10.22 6.04 21.18
N ILE A 100 -8.93 6.03 21.57
CA ILE A 100 -8.30 4.90 22.24
C ILE A 100 -8.50 5.05 23.75
N LYS A 101 -9.15 4.05 24.35
CA LYS A 101 -9.33 3.94 25.79
C LYS A 101 -8.03 3.44 26.42
N TYR A 102 -7.67 4.00 27.57
CA TYR A 102 -6.50 3.61 28.35
C TYR A 102 -6.85 3.56 29.85
N GLY A 103 -6.14 2.72 30.59
CA GLY A 103 -6.36 2.45 32.01
C GLY A 103 -5.14 1.79 32.65
N ALA A 104 -5.18 1.64 33.97
CA ALA A 104 -4.17 0.96 34.77
C ALA A 104 -4.83 -0.10 35.66
N LEU A 105 -4.05 -1.00 36.26
CA LEU A 105 -4.58 -1.96 37.24
C LEU A 105 -5.17 -1.22 38.46
N LYS A 106 -6.39 -1.60 38.86
CA LYS A 106 -7.05 -1.05 40.05
C LYS A 106 -6.27 -1.38 41.32
N GLY A 107 -5.96 -0.38 42.13
CA GLY A 107 -5.09 -0.49 43.31
C GLY A 107 -3.60 -0.71 42.99
N GLY A 108 -3.20 -0.64 41.72
CA GLY A 108 -1.83 -0.86 41.29
C GLY A 108 -0.89 0.32 41.56
N SER A 109 0.42 0.07 41.52
CA SER A 109 1.45 1.13 41.63
C SER A 109 1.31 2.18 40.53
N THR A 110 0.95 1.77 39.32
CA THR A 110 0.75 2.66 38.17
C THR A 110 -0.45 3.59 38.36
N GLU A 111 -1.54 3.13 38.99
CA GLU A 111 -2.68 3.98 39.36
C GLU A 111 -2.23 5.07 40.36
N GLN A 112 -1.52 4.66 41.40
CA GLN A 112 -1.01 5.56 42.42
C GLN A 112 0.02 6.55 41.86
N PHE A 113 0.81 6.14 40.86
CA PHE A 113 1.71 7.02 40.12
C PHE A 113 0.94 8.13 39.41
N PHE A 114 -0.11 7.81 38.64
CA PHE A 114 -0.94 8.81 37.97
C PHE A 114 -1.65 9.74 38.96
N ARG A 115 -2.10 9.22 40.10
CA ARG A 115 -2.74 10.00 41.16
C ARG A 115 -1.78 10.97 41.88
N SER A 116 -0.52 10.58 42.05
CA SER A 116 0.49 11.37 42.78
C SER A 116 1.37 12.25 41.88
N SER A 117 1.28 12.06 40.57
CA SER A 117 2.06 12.82 39.60
C SER A 117 1.64 14.29 39.54
N LYS A 118 2.63 15.18 39.44
CA LYS A 118 2.45 16.64 39.30
C LYS A 118 2.62 17.14 37.87
N ILE A 119 2.78 16.24 36.91
CA ILE A 119 2.95 16.60 35.51
C ILE A 119 1.55 16.77 34.88
N PRO A 120 1.28 17.89 34.18
CA PRO A 120 -0.07 18.23 33.70
C PRO A 120 -0.64 17.20 32.73
N ILE A 121 0.21 16.52 31.95
CA ILE A 121 -0.19 15.44 31.03
C ILE A 121 -0.74 14.24 31.81
N TYR A 122 -0.05 13.82 32.87
CA TYR A 122 -0.44 12.68 33.71
C TYR A 122 -1.64 12.98 34.59
N GLU A 123 -1.77 14.22 35.08
CA GLU A 123 -2.97 14.67 35.81
C GLU A 123 -4.22 14.62 34.92
N ARG A 124 -4.10 15.04 33.66
CA ARG A 124 -5.19 14.95 32.67
C ARG A 124 -5.55 13.49 32.36
N MET A 125 -4.55 12.62 32.21
CA MET A 125 -4.78 11.18 32.02
C MET A 125 -5.48 10.57 33.24
N TRP A 126 -5.07 10.95 34.45
CA TRP A 126 -5.72 10.53 35.69
C TRP A 126 -7.19 10.96 35.74
N TYR A 127 -7.49 12.20 35.38
CA TYR A 127 -8.88 12.69 35.31
C TYR A 127 -9.73 11.87 34.33
N TYR A 128 -9.19 11.54 33.15
CA TYR A 128 -9.85 10.67 32.17
C TYR A 128 -10.11 9.26 32.73
N MET A 129 -9.10 8.63 33.33
CA MET A 129 -9.22 7.30 33.92
C MET A 129 -10.19 7.28 35.10
N SER A 130 -10.10 8.24 36.02
CA SER A 130 -10.97 8.34 37.20
C SER A 130 -12.44 8.57 36.84
N SER A 131 -12.72 9.21 35.69
CA SER A 131 -14.09 9.37 35.18
C SER A 131 -14.72 8.07 34.65
N ARG A 132 -13.91 7.01 34.45
CA ARG A 132 -14.33 5.74 33.83
C ARG A 132 -13.77 4.54 34.61
N PRO A 133 -14.35 4.20 35.77
CA PRO A 133 -13.88 3.10 36.61
C PRO A 133 -13.99 1.71 35.94
N GLU A 134 -14.81 1.57 34.89
CA GLU A 134 -14.96 0.33 34.11
C GLU A 134 -13.72 -0.05 33.29
N LEU A 135 -12.76 0.87 33.10
CA LEU A 135 -11.57 0.64 32.28
C LEU A 135 -10.37 0.10 33.06
N PHE A 136 -10.52 -0.08 34.38
CA PHE A 136 -9.46 -0.64 35.21
C PHE A 136 -9.59 -2.17 35.25
N PRO A 137 -8.61 -2.93 34.74
CA PRO A 137 -8.55 -4.36 35.00
C PRO A 137 -8.53 -4.64 36.51
N GLU A 138 -9.21 -5.69 36.93
CA GLU A 138 -9.28 -6.10 38.34
C GLU A 138 -8.15 -7.07 38.70
N THR A 139 -7.63 -7.81 37.71
CA THR A 139 -6.57 -8.79 37.93
C THR A 139 -5.25 -8.40 37.27
N THR A 140 -4.15 -8.78 37.91
CA THR A 140 -2.79 -8.54 37.38
C THR A 140 -2.55 -9.27 36.06
N GLU A 141 -3.17 -10.44 35.86
CA GLU A 141 -3.06 -11.20 34.62
C GLU A 141 -3.67 -10.45 33.43
N GLU A 142 -4.85 -9.86 33.61
CA GLU A 142 -5.50 -9.02 32.59
C GLU A 142 -4.70 -7.74 32.30
N ALA A 143 -4.02 -7.20 33.30
CA ALA A 143 -3.20 -5.99 33.14
C ALA A 143 -1.83 -6.25 32.48
N THR A 144 -1.40 -7.51 32.35
CA THR A 144 -0.07 -7.84 31.86
C THR A 144 -0.07 -7.95 30.33
N ASN A 145 0.59 -7.00 29.66
CA ASN A 145 0.68 -6.97 28.19
C ASN A 145 1.35 -8.24 27.64
N GLU A 146 2.43 -8.73 28.27
CA GLU A 146 3.14 -9.92 27.80
C GLU A 146 2.25 -11.17 27.79
N TYR A 147 1.44 -11.34 28.84
CA TYR A 147 0.47 -12.43 28.94
C TYR A 147 -0.60 -12.35 27.85
N ASN A 148 -1.16 -11.16 27.61
CA ASN A 148 -2.18 -10.96 26.59
C ASN A 148 -1.63 -11.08 25.16
N VAL A 149 -0.40 -10.64 24.90
CA VAL A 149 0.26 -10.83 23.59
C VAL A 149 0.48 -12.32 23.32
N GLN A 150 0.92 -13.09 24.32
CA GLN A 150 1.15 -14.54 24.18
C GLN A 150 -0.13 -15.33 23.92
N ARG A 151 -1.26 -14.94 24.53
CA ARG A 151 -2.52 -15.70 24.42
C ARG A 151 -3.45 -15.21 23.32
N HIS A 152 -3.52 -13.90 23.10
CA HIS A 152 -4.54 -13.30 22.26
C HIS A 152 -4.03 -12.77 20.93
N CYS A 153 -2.71 -12.66 20.68
CA CYS A 153 -2.10 -12.25 19.39
C CYS A 153 -2.68 -11.00 18.69
N GLU A 154 -3.62 -10.28 19.32
CA GLU A 154 -4.33 -9.11 18.81
C GLU A 154 -3.69 -7.80 19.28
N LEU A 155 -2.75 -7.90 20.22
CA LEU A 155 -2.12 -6.77 20.88
C LEU A 155 -0.65 -6.68 20.47
N MET A 156 -0.15 -5.45 20.35
CA MET A 156 1.25 -5.15 20.12
C MET A 156 1.72 -4.23 21.24
N GLN A 157 2.84 -4.57 21.88
CA GLN A 157 3.46 -3.66 22.85
C GLN A 157 4.09 -2.49 22.10
N VAL A 158 3.69 -1.27 22.48
CA VAL A 158 4.23 -0.02 21.92
C VAL A 158 4.92 0.75 23.04
N GLY A 159 6.17 1.15 22.81
CA GLY A 159 6.99 1.88 23.79
C GLY A 159 7.73 1.00 24.79
N GLY A 160 8.55 1.65 25.63
CA GLY A 160 9.33 1.02 26.70
C GLY A 160 8.62 1.01 28.05
N LEU A 161 9.33 0.57 29.10
CA LEU A 161 8.84 0.62 30.48
C LEU A 161 8.63 2.08 30.92
N ILE A 162 7.42 2.41 31.36
CA ILE A 162 7.08 3.73 31.91
C ILE A 162 7.77 3.95 33.26
N GLU A 163 8.01 2.89 34.02
CA GLU A 163 8.70 2.92 35.30
C GLU A 163 9.73 1.78 35.37
N SER A 164 11.01 2.10 35.65
CA SER A 164 12.06 1.10 35.89
C SER A 164 12.18 0.84 37.39
N LYS A 165 11.21 0.13 37.98
CA LYS A 165 11.36 -0.38 39.34
C LYS A 165 11.71 -1.87 39.31
N SER A 166 12.90 -2.18 39.80
CA SER A 166 13.36 -3.54 40.04
C SER A 166 12.58 -4.07 41.25
N TYR A 167 11.56 -4.89 41.00
CA TYR A 167 10.98 -5.71 42.05
C TYR A 167 11.94 -6.89 42.26
N GLY A 168 12.73 -6.81 43.33
CA GLY A 168 13.62 -7.89 43.78
C GLY A 168 12.86 -9.05 44.38
#